data_AF-A0A939HN55-F1
#
_entry.id   AF-A0A939HN55-F1
#
_cell.length_a   1.000
_cell.length_b   1.000
_cell.length_c   1.000
_cell.angle_alpha   90.00
_cell.angle_beta   90.00
_cell.angle_gamma   90.00
#
_symmetry.space_group_name_H-M   'P 1'
#
loop_
_entity.id
_entity.type
_entity.pdbx_description
1 polymer ?
#
loop_
_entity_poly.entity_id
_entity_poly.type
_entity_poly.pdbx_seq_one_letter_code
_entity_poly.pdbx_strand_id
1 'polypeptide(L)'
;MMDPRTRALHALARLRKTEADQAQAALAQALADERTASGTVDACRARIESERVAATGDITLAEAFRDWLPIGREAVERAQEALNAARRASGQARAAMIRANAALKAAQAIVDKRQEEENEIRARREQAEIDDLSRRNSMTLT
;
A
#
# COMPACT_ATOMS: atom_id res chain seq x y z
N MET A 1 18.43 25.09 18.44
CA MET A 1 18.87 24.14 17.39
C MET A 1 18.26 22.78 17.74
N MET A 2 17.53 22.13 16.83
CA MET A 2 16.89 20.82 17.13
C MET A 2 17.93 19.75 17.45
N ASP A 3 17.65 18.91 18.45
CA ASP A 3 18.49 17.80 18.86
C ASP A 3 18.73 16.81 17.68
N PRO A 4 19.95 16.27 17.49
CA PRO A 4 20.24 15.34 16.40
C PRO A 4 19.32 14.11 16.37
N ARG A 5 18.86 13.63 17.54
CA ARG A 5 17.94 12.48 17.62
C ARG A 5 16.57 12.84 17.07
N THR A 6 16.04 14.00 17.44
CA THR A 6 14.73 14.49 16.96
C THR A 6 14.75 14.70 15.45
N ARG A 7 15.84 15.25 14.91
CA ARG A 7 16.07 15.33 13.46
C ARG A 7 16.07 13.96 12.78
N ALA A 8 16.75 12.98 13.37
CA ALA A 8 16.82 11.62 12.83
C ALA A 8 15.43 10.94 12.83
N LEU A 9 14.63 11.14 13.88
CA LEU A 9 13.27 10.60 13.97
C LEU A 9 12.33 11.22 12.93
N HIS A 10 12.40 12.54 12.70
CA HIS A 10 11.64 13.17 11.62
C HIS A 10 12.09 12.68 10.23
N ALA A 11 13.39 12.44 10.03
CA ALA A 11 13.89 11.85 8.79
C ALA A 11 13.35 10.42 8.59
N LEU A 12 13.34 9.59 9.65
CA LEU A 12 12.75 8.26 9.62
C LEU A 12 11.25 8.29 9.31
N ALA A 13 10.48 9.18 9.95
CA ALA A 13 9.04 9.30 9.69
C ALA A 13 8.76 9.71 8.23
N ARG A 14 9.56 10.61 7.67
CA ARG A 14 9.46 10.98 6.24
C ARG A 14 9.78 9.79 5.32
N LEU A 15 10.85 9.04 5.60
CA LEU A 15 11.18 7.84 4.84
C LEU A 15 10.05 6.82 4.88
N ARG A 16 9.50 6.54 6.07
CA ARG A 16 8.38 5.60 6.22
C ARG A 16 7.12 6.06 5.52
N LYS A 17 6.89 7.37 5.43
CA LYS A 17 5.79 7.93 4.64
C LYS A 17 5.99 7.63 3.15
N THR A 18 7.19 7.91 2.62
CA THR A 18 7.52 7.60 1.23
C THR A 18 7.37 6.11 0.92
N GLU A 19 7.81 5.22 1.81
CA GLU A 19 7.62 3.78 1.65
C GLU A 19 6.14 3.37 1.66
N ALA A 20 5.32 3.98 2.51
CA ALA A 20 3.88 3.71 2.54
C ALA A 20 3.18 4.17 1.26
N ASP A 21 3.54 5.36 0.77
CA ASP A 21 3.04 5.91 -0.50
C ASP A 21 3.44 5.02 -1.68
N GLN A 22 4.69 4.53 -1.71
CA GLN A 22 5.17 3.58 -2.72
C GLN A 22 4.42 2.24 -2.64
N ALA A 23 4.20 1.70 -1.45
CA ALA A 23 3.46 0.45 -1.27
C ALA A 23 1.99 0.59 -1.70
N GLN A 24 1.39 1.77 -1.47
CA GLN A 24 0.04 2.08 -1.95
C GLN A 24 -0.02 2.14 -3.48
N ALA A 25 0.94 2.81 -4.13
CA ALA A 25 1.04 2.85 -5.58
C ALA A 25 1.23 1.45 -6.18
N ALA A 26 2.10 0.63 -5.58
CA ALA A 26 2.33 -0.75 -6.00
C ALA A 26 1.07 -1.62 -5.87
N LEU A 27 0.30 -1.46 -4.78
CA LEU A 27 -0.99 -2.16 -4.63
C LEU A 27 -1.99 -1.72 -5.70
N ALA A 28 -2.10 -0.43 -5.98
CA ALA A 28 -3.00 0.08 -7.02
C ALA A 28 -2.66 -0.52 -8.39
N GLN A 29 -1.37 -0.58 -8.75
CA GLN A 29 -0.92 -1.21 -9.98
C GLN A 29 -1.25 -2.72 -10.00
N ALA A 30 -0.94 -3.45 -8.93
CA ALA A 30 -1.21 -4.88 -8.86
C ALA A 30 -2.71 -5.22 -8.99
N LEU A 31 -3.60 -4.37 -8.45
CA LEU A 31 -5.05 -4.51 -8.62
C LEU A 31 -5.50 -4.20 -10.05
N ALA A 32 -4.88 -3.23 -10.72
CA ALA A 32 -5.16 -2.94 -12.12
C ALA A 32 -4.73 -4.11 -13.03
N ASP A 33 -3.58 -4.71 -12.75
CA ASP A 33 -3.08 -5.89 -13.47
C ASP A 33 -3.98 -7.11 -13.24
N GLU A 34 -4.43 -7.34 -11.99
CA GLU A 34 -5.39 -8.40 -11.68
C GLU A 34 -6.71 -8.22 -12.44
N ARG A 35 -7.24 -6.99 -12.50
CA ARG A 35 -8.46 -6.68 -13.24
C ARG A 35 -8.29 -6.93 -14.74
N THR A 36 -7.13 -6.57 -15.28
CA THR A 36 -6.79 -6.78 -16.70
C THR A 36 -6.69 -8.27 -17.02
N ALA A 37 -6.04 -9.06 -16.14
CA ALA A 37 -5.97 -10.50 -16.29
C ALA A 37 -7.36 -11.15 -16.21
N SER A 38 -8.23 -10.68 -15.30
CA SER A 38 -9.61 -11.14 -15.22
C SER A 38 -10.38 -10.86 -16.51
N GLY A 39 -10.28 -9.64 -17.05
CA GLY A 39 -10.91 -9.29 -18.32
C GLY A 39 -10.39 -10.15 -19.49
N THR A 40 -9.13 -10.57 -19.45
CA THR A 40 -8.56 -11.48 -20.45
C THR A 40 -9.19 -12.87 -20.39
N VAL A 41 -9.40 -13.42 -19.18
CA VAL A 41 -10.11 -14.71 -18.99
C VAL A 41 -11.52 -14.62 -19.56
N ASP A 42 -12.24 -13.55 -19.24
CA ASP A 42 -13.60 -13.33 -19.72
C ASP A 42 -13.65 -13.20 -21.25
N ALA A 43 -12.70 -12.47 -21.85
CA ALA A 43 -12.58 -12.34 -23.30
C ALA A 43 -12.30 -13.70 -23.99
N CYS A 44 -11.39 -14.52 -23.45
CA CYS A 44 -11.12 -15.85 -23.99
C CYS A 44 -12.35 -16.76 -23.93
N ARG A 45 -13.10 -16.72 -22.82
CA ARG A 45 -14.36 -17.50 -22.68
C ARG A 45 -15.43 -17.01 -23.64
N ALA A 46 -15.61 -15.69 -23.75
CA ALA A 46 -16.54 -15.08 -24.68
C ALA A 46 -16.22 -15.45 -26.14
N ARG A 47 -14.94 -15.55 -26.49
CA ARG A 47 -14.51 -16.01 -27.80
C ARG A 47 -14.90 -17.46 -28.06
N ILE A 48 -14.69 -18.37 -27.12
CA ILE A 48 -15.14 -19.77 -27.29
C ILE A 48 -16.65 -19.83 -27.52
N GLU A 49 -17.41 -19.04 -26.76
CA GLU A 49 -18.86 -18.99 -26.91
C GLU A 49 -19.30 -18.40 -28.25
N SER A 50 -18.65 -17.32 -28.73
CA SER A 50 -18.96 -16.75 -30.04
C SER A 50 -18.68 -17.72 -31.18
N GLU A 51 -17.56 -18.44 -31.12
CA GLU A 51 -17.20 -19.46 -32.12
C GLU A 51 -18.17 -20.64 -32.09
N ARG A 52 -18.62 -21.06 -30.89
CA ARG A 52 -19.64 -22.10 -30.71
C ARG A 52 -20.97 -21.70 -31.36
N VAL A 53 -21.41 -20.46 -31.13
CA VAL A 53 -22.65 -19.92 -31.72
C VAL A 53 -22.52 -19.85 -33.25
N ALA A 54 -21.39 -19.38 -33.77
CA ALA A 54 -21.14 -19.31 -35.22
C ALA A 54 -21.14 -20.70 -35.89
N ALA A 55 -20.66 -21.72 -35.19
CA ALA A 55 -20.65 -23.10 -35.66
C ALA A 55 -22.03 -23.80 -35.62
N THR A 56 -23.05 -23.16 -35.03
CA THR A 56 -24.37 -23.78 -34.88
C THR A 56 -25.15 -23.75 -36.20
N GLY A 57 -25.49 -24.92 -36.73
CA GLY A 57 -26.31 -25.05 -37.95
C GLY A 57 -25.52 -25.18 -39.25
N ASP A 58 -24.18 -25.13 -39.19
CA ASP A 58 -23.30 -25.39 -40.33
C ASP A 58 -22.29 -26.49 -39.98
N ILE A 59 -22.34 -27.60 -40.72
CA ILE A 59 -21.50 -28.79 -40.47
C ILE A 59 -20.01 -28.47 -40.68
N THR A 60 -19.68 -27.63 -41.66
CA THR A 60 -18.29 -27.27 -41.98
C THR A 60 -17.69 -26.41 -40.88
N LEU A 61 -18.47 -25.45 -40.37
CA LEU A 61 -18.06 -24.61 -39.24
C LEU A 61 -18.01 -25.41 -37.93
N ALA A 62 -18.88 -26.41 -37.76
CA ALA A 62 -18.84 -27.31 -36.60
C ALA A 62 -17.56 -28.16 -36.56
N GLU A 63 -17.09 -28.68 -37.70
CA GLU A 63 -15.82 -29.40 -37.78
C GLU A 63 -14.63 -28.47 -37.49
N ALA A 64 -14.61 -27.28 -38.12
CA ALA A 64 -13.57 -26.27 -37.86
C ALA A 64 -13.53 -25.84 -36.38
N PHE A 65 -14.70 -25.65 -35.75
CA PHE A 65 -14.79 -25.33 -34.32
C PHE A 65 -14.27 -26.47 -33.46
N ARG A 66 -14.57 -27.73 -33.79
CA ARG A 66 -14.09 -28.90 -33.05
C ARG A 66 -12.56 -28.98 -33.06
N ASP A 67 -11.95 -28.68 -34.19
CA ASP A 67 -10.50 -28.72 -34.36
C ASP A 67 -9.82 -27.51 -33.67
N TRP A 68 -10.50 -26.35 -33.61
CA TRP A 68 -10.00 -25.15 -32.92
C TRP A 68 -10.20 -25.18 -31.39
N LEU A 69 -11.25 -25.84 -30.89
CA LEU A 69 -11.65 -25.80 -29.48
C LEU A 69 -10.52 -26.15 -28.48
N PRO A 70 -9.63 -27.14 -28.72
CA PRO A 70 -8.49 -27.39 -27.85
C PRO A 70 -7.60 -26.15 -27.66
N ILE A 71 -7.30 -25.43 -28.75
CA ILE A 71 -6.50 -24.20 -28.73
C ILE A 71 -7.21 -23.10 -27.92
N GLY A 72 -8.53 -22.98 -28.10
CA GLY A 72 -9.35 -22.05 -27.32
C GLY A 72 -9.29 -22.35 -25.81
N ARG A 73 -9.37 -23.63 -25.43
CA ARG A 73 -9.26 -24.08 -24.03
C ARG A 73 -7.89 -23.80 -23.43
N GLU A 74 -6.81 -24.11 -24.17
CA GLU A 74 -5.44 -23.79 -23.75
C GLU A 74 -5.25 -22.27 -23.55
N ALA A 75 -5.89 -21.43 -24.37
CA ALA A 75 -5.85 -19.98 -24.17
C ALA A 75 -6.56 -19.54 -22.87
N VAL A 76 -7.70 -20.15 -22.53
CA VAL A 76 -8.39 -19.90 -21.25
C VAL A 76 -7.55 -20.36 -20.08
N GLU A 77 -6.90 -21.52 -20.16
CA GLU A 77 -6.03 -22.04 -19.11
C GLU A 77 -4.85 -21.10 -18.85
N ARG A 78 -4.14 -20.67 -19.90
CA ARG A 78 -3.05 -19.68 -19.76
C ARG A 78 -3.53 -18.34 -19.19
N ALA A 79 -4.70 -17.86 -19.60
CA ALA A 79 -5.27 -16.64 -19.04
C ALA A 79 -5.61 -16.81 -17.55
N GLN A 80 -6.10 -17.99 -17.15
CA GLN A 80 -6.41 -18.32 -15.76
C GLN A 80 -5.14 -18.42 -14.89
N GLU A 81 -4.05 -18.98 -15.43
CA GLU A 81 -2.75 -19.00 -14.77
C GLU A 81 -2.21 -17.58 -14.54
N ALA A 82 -2.32 -16.71 -15.56
CA ALA A 82 -1.94 -15.31 -15.46
C ALA A 82 -2.77 -14.57 -14.40
N LEU A 83 -4.09 -14.79 -14.36
CA LEU A 83 -4.98 -14.24 -13.32
C LEU A 83 -4.58 -14.73 -11.93
N ASN A 84 -4.26 -16.01 -11.78
CA ASN A 84 -3.81 -16.56 -10.50
C ASN A 84 -2.47 -15.95 -10.06
N ALA A 85 -1.54 -15.69 -10.99
CA ALA A 85 -0.30 -14.98 -10.70
C ALA A 85 -0.56 -13.53 -10.27
N ALA A 86 -1.43 -12.81 -10.98
CA ALA A 86 -1.80 -11.44 -10.64
C ALA A 86 -2.47 -11.35 -9.26
N ARG A 87 -3.36 -12.28 -8.91
CA ARG A 87 -3.96 -12.41 -7.57
C ARG A 87 -2.92 -12.63 -6.46
N ARG A 88 -1.90 -13.44 -6.72
CA ARG A 88 -0.80 -13.61 -5.75
C ARG A 88 -0.01 -12.32 -5.59
N ALA A 89 0.27 -11.61 -6.68
CA ALA A 89 0.97 -10.33 -6.65
C ALA A 89 0.18 -9.26 -5.89
N SER A 90 -1.14 -9.13 -6.14
CA SER A 90 -2.00 -8.18 -5.42
C SER A 90 -2.11 -8.52 -3.93
N GLY A 91 -2.19 -9.81 -3.59
CA GLY A 91 -2.12 -10.28 -2.20
C GLY A 91 -0.82 -9.89 -1.49
N GLN A 92 0.32 -10.07 -2.15
CA GLN A 92 1.64 -9.67 -1.62
C GLN A 92 1.76 -8.15 -1.47
N ALA A 93 1.31 -7.38 -2.46
CA ALA A 93 1.30 -5.93 -2.42
C ALA A 93 0.41 -5.40 -1.28
N ARG A 94 -0.73 -6.05 -1.02
CA ARG A 94 -1.62 -5.71 0.11
C ARG A 94 -0.94 -5.94 1.45
N ALA A 95 -0.27 -7.08 1.62
CA ALA A 95 0.51 -7.37 2.82
C ALA A 95 1.67 -6.36 3.02
N ALA A 96 2.35 -5.97 1.94
CA ALA A 96 3.38 -4.94 1.97
C ALA A 96 2.83 -3.57 2.41
N MET A 97 1.69 -3.13 1.85
CA MET A 97 1.03 -1.88 2.23
C MET A 97 0.64 -1.87 3.72
N ILE A 98 0.09 -2.97 4.24
CA ILE A 98 -0.26 -3.08 5.67
C ILE A 98 1.00 -2.91 6.53
N ARG A 99 2.10 -3.59 6.20
CA ARG A 99 3.37 -3.48 6.95
C ARG A 99 3.96 -2.08 6.87
N ALA A 100 3.95 -1.45 5.70
CA ALA A 100 4.47 -0.09 5.52
C ALA A 100 3.66 0.93 6.34
N ASN A 101 2.33 0.82 6.33
CA ASN A 101 1.46 1.67 7.15
C ASN A 101 1.67 1.45 8.65
N ALA A 102 1.85 0.20 9.09
CA ALA A 102 2.15 -0.09 10.49
C ALA A 102 3.49 0.53 10.92
N ALA A 103 4.52 0.43 10.07
CA ALA A 103 5.83 1.02 10.33
C ALA A 103 5.78 2.56 10.35
N LEU A 104 5.00 3.19 9.46
CA LEU A 104 4.76 4.63 9.47
C LEU A 104 4.10 5.08 10.77
N LYS A 105 3.01 4.41 11.18
CA LYS A 105 2.32 4.70 12.45
C LYS A 105 3.25 4.57 13.65
N ALA A 106 4.07 3.52 13.68
CA ALA A 106 5.06 3.34 14.74
C ALA A 106 6.10 4.47 14.77
N ALA A 107 6.61 4.89 13.61
CA ALA A 107 7.56 6.00 13.52
C ALA A 107 6.94 7.33 13.97
N GLN A 108 5.69 7.61 13.60
CA GLN A 108 4.94 8.79 14.03
C GLN A 108 4.74 8.79 15.54
N ALA A 109 4.30 7.68 16.13
CA ALA A 109 4.11 7.57 17.57
C ALA A 109 5.40 7.84 18.37
N ILE A 110 6.57 7.44 17.85
CA ILE A 110 7.86 7.73 18.49
C ILE A 110 8.21 9.22 18.39
N VAL A 111 7.92 9.87 17.25
CA VAL A 111 8.12 11.31 17.08
C VAL A 111 7.23 12.08 18.04
N ASP A 112 5.94 11.74 18.10
CA ASP A 112 4.95 12.44 18.93
C ASP A 112 5.33 12.34 20.41
N LYS A 113 5.70 11.15 20.88
CA LYS A 113 6.18 10.95 22.25
C LYS A 113 7.43 11.77 22.57
N ARG A 114 8.35 11.92 21.62
CA ARG A 114 9.56 12.73 21.83
C ARG A 114 9.24 14.21 21.88
N GLN A 115 8.30 14.68 21.07
CA GLN A 115 7.85 16.05 21.13
C GLN A 115 7.16 16.36 22.48
N GLU A 116 6.38 15.41 23.00
CA GLU A 116 5.76 15.51 24.32
C GLU A 116 6.82 15.59 25.43
N GLU A 117 7.81 14.69 25.44
CA GLU A 117 8.94 14.71 26.38
C GLU A 117 9.71 16.05 26.32
N GLU A 118 10.00 16.59 25.13
CA GLU A 118 10.68 17.88 24.96
C GLU A 118 9.84 19.05 25.49
N ASN A 119 8.53 19.02 25.26
CA ASN A 119 7.61 20.05 25.75
C ASN A 119 7.51 20.02 27.27
N GLU A 120 7.43 18.84 27.90
CA GLU A 120 7.44 18.71 29.35
C GLU A 120 8.74 19.25 29.97
N ILE A 121 9.89 18.92 29.39
CA ILE A 121 11.19 19.42 29.87
C ILE A 121 11.23 20.96 29.78
N ARG A 122 10.72 21.52 28.68
CA ARG A 122 10.66 22.97 28.50
C ARG A 122 9.75 23.63 29.54
N ALA A 123 8.54 23.11 29.72
CA ALA A 123 7.59 23.63 30.70
C ALA A 123 8.15 23.57 32.13
N ARG A 124 8.87 22.49 32.50
CA ARG A 124 9.54 22.39 33.81
C ARG A 124 10.65 23.42 33.98
N ARG A 125 11.42 23.72 32.93
CA ARG A 125 12.46 24.76 32.97
C ARG A 125 11.85 26.15 33.10
N GLU A 126 10.83 26.46 32.32
CA GLU A 126 10.09 27.73 32.39
C GLU A 126 9.51 27.95 33.79
N GLN A 127 8.90 26.92 34.39
CA GLN A 127 8.38 27.01 35.75
C GLN A 127 9.50 27.25 36.79
N ALA A 128 10.62 26.54 36.68
CA ALA A 128 11.75 26.73 37.59
C ALA A 128 12.35 28.15 37.51
N GLU A 129 12.44 28.72 36.30
CA GLU A 129 12.89 30.10 36.10
C GLU A 129 11.91 31.12 36.73
N ILE A 130 10.60 30.91 36.58
CA ILE A 130 9.58 31.76 37.22
C ILE A 130 9.69 31.70 38.75
N ASP A 131 9.85 30.50 39.30
CA ASP A 131 9.97 30.30 40.75
C ASP A 131 11.24 30.97 41.31
N ASP A 132 12.37 30.87 40.61
CA ASP A 132 13.62 31.51 40.99
C ASP A 132 13.54 33.05 40.92
N LEU A 133 12.90 33.60 39.88
CA LEU A 133 12.65 35.04 39.76
C LEU A 133 11.75 35.55 40.89
N SER A 134 10.71 34.79 41.23
CA SER A 134 9.79 35.10 42.33
C SER A 134 10.53 35.16 43.68
N ARG A 135 11.39 34.17 43.97
CA ARG A 135 12.22 34.13 45.18
C ARG A 135 13.24 35.27 45.25
N ARG A 136 13.84 35.64 44.12
CA ARG A 136 14.78 36.77 44.05
C ARG A 136 14.08 38.09 44.32
N ASN A 137 12.92 38.33 43.71
CA ASN A 137 12.18 39.56 43.91
C ASN A 137 11.67 39.73 45.35
N SER A 138 11.25 38.65 46.01
CA SER A 138 10.81 38.71 47.40
C SER A 138 11.95 39.00 48.38
N MET A 139 13.18 38.53 48.11
CA MET A 139 14.35 38.84 48.93
C MET A 139 14.85 40.29 48.79
N THR A 140 14.64 40.95 47.65
CA THR A 140 15.01 42.36 47.44
C THR A 140 14.03 43.39 48.00
N LEU A 141 12.84 42.96 48.44
CA LEU A 141 11.78 43.82 48.99
C LEU A 141 11.72 43.84 50.54
N THR A 142 12.69 43.19 51.19
CA THR A 142 12.95 43.23 52.64
C THR A 142 14.28 43.90 52.93
#